data_AF-A0A529P053-F1
#
_entry.id   AF-A0A529P053-F1
#
_cell.length_a   1.000
_cell.length_b   1.000
_cell.length_c   1.000
_cell.angle_alpha   90.00
_cell.angle_beta   90.00
_cell.angle_gamma   90.00
#
_symmetry.space_group_name_H-M   'P 1'
#
loop_
_entity.id
_entity.type
_entity.pdbx_description
1 polymer ?
#
loop_
_entity_poly.entity_id
_entity_poly.type
_entity_poly.pdbx_seq_one_letter_code
_entity_poly.pdbx_strand_id
1 'polypeptide(L)'
;IGDVVFFVARGRAAARDEEDDITNVGADTRGLEEEEDDEDEASLSLAAMEAELRPQVMETLDVIADTYKKLRKLQDQQVENRLAAAGTLSPSQDRRLKELKDQLIKAVKSLSLNAARIEALVEQLYDINKRLVQNEGKLLRLAESYGVRREEFLKEYQGSELDPNWTRSIANLTSRGWKEFTKNEKDTIKELRAEIQNLATETAISILEFRKIVNQVQKGEREAAIAKKEMVEANLRLVISIAKKYTNRGLQFLDLIQEGNIGLMKAVDKFEYRRGYKFSTYATWWIRQAITRSIADQARTIRIPVHMIETIN
;
A
#
# COMPACT_ATOMS: atom_id res chain seq x y z
N ILE A 1 4.92 72.11 11.46
CA ILE A 1 5.89 71.27 10.73
C ILE A 1 5.07 70.40 9.80
N GLY A 2 5.16 70.71 8.51
CA GLY A 2 4.68 69.98 7.32
C GLY A 2 3.27 69.42 7.37
N ASP A 3 2.27 70.09 6.79
CA ASP A 3 1.97 70.13 5.35
C ASP A 3 1.41 68.80 4.80
N VAL A 4 0.13 68.66 4.46
CA VAL A 4 -0.72 69.33 3.42
C VAL A 4 -0.81 68.43 2.18
N VAL A 5 -1.99 67.82 1.94
CA VAL A 5 -3.00 68.17 0.89
C VAL A 5 -2.76 67.35 -0.39
N PHE A 6 -3.71 66.48 -0.77
CA PHE A 6 -4.82 66.76 -1.72
C PHE A 6 -4.30 67.11 -3.13
N PHE A 7 -4.62 66.30 -4.16
CA PHE A 7 -5.48 66.72 -5.27
C PHE A 7 -5.66 65.61 -6.33
N VAL A 8 -6.89 65.55 -6.84
CA VAL A 8 -7.34 64.80 -8.02
C VAL A 8 -7.00 65.60 -9.27
N ALA A 9 -6.44 64.99 -10.33
CA ALA A 9 -6.76 65.34 -11.73
C ALA A 9 -6.22 64.31 -12.74
N ARG A 10 -7.05 64.03 -13.74
CA ARG A 10 -6.89 63.12 -14.88
C ARG A 10 -5.75 63.52 -15.85
N GLY A 11 -5.15 62.51 -16.49
CA GLY A 11 -4.41 62.63 -17.75
C GLY A 11 -4.00 61.27 -18.33
N ARG A 12 -4.58 60.90 -19.48
CA ARG A 12 -4.37 59.66 -20.27
C ARG A 12 -2.90 59.44 -20.68
N ALA A 13 -2.44 58.17 -20.70
CA ALA A 13 -1.87 57.51 -21.89
C ALA A 13 -1.62 56.01 -21.64
N ALA A 14 -1.73 55.24 -22.72
CA ALA A 14 -1.81 53.78 -22.81
C ALA A 14 -0.49 53.02 -22.55
N ALA A 15 -0.60 51.80 -22.01
CA ALA A 15 0.14 50.57 -22.35
C ALA A 15 -0.37 49.44 -21.42
N ARG A 16 -1.35 48.65 -21.84
CA ARG A 16 -1.26 47.29 -22.42
C ARG A 16 -0.78 46.22 -21.43
N ASP A 17 -1.74 45.34 -21.12
CA ASP A 17 -1.66 44.11 -20.34
C ASP A 17 -0.68 43.09 -20.92
N GLU A 18 0.02 42.36 -20.05
CA GLU A 18 0.57 41.04 -20.35
C GLU A 18 0.06 40.05 -19.28
N GLU A 19 -0.97 39.28 -19.68
CA GLU A 19 -1.34 38.00 -19.08
C GLU A 19 -0.28 36.96 -19.50
N ASP A 20 0.34 36.29 -18.53
CA ASP A 20 1.21 35.14 -18.76
C ASP A 20 0.39 33.94 -19.27
N ASP A 21 0.23 33.90 -20.60
CA ASP A 21 -0.36 32.80 -21.36
C ASP A 21 0.68 31.67 -21.52
N ILE A 22 0.51 30.59 -20.74
CA ILE A 22 1.30 29.36 -20.84
C ILE A 22 0.76 28.50 -22.00
N THR A 23 0.74 29.07 -23.21
CA THR A 23 0.48 28.35 -24.46
C THR A 23 1.64 28.54 -25.44
N ASN A 24 2.84 28.10 -25.05
CA ASN A 24 3.91 27.87 -26.02
C ASN A 24 4.56 26.51 -25.84
N VAL A 25 3.84 25.48 -26.30
CA VAL A 25 4.41 24.19 -26.72
C VAL A 25 4.06 23.98 -28.18
N GLY A 26 4.68 24.80 -29.05
CA GLY A 26 4.42 24.83 -30.48
C GLY A 26 5.64 25.23 -31.31
N ALA A 27 6.70 24.42 -31.24
CA ALA A 27 7.80 24.25 -32.21
C ALA A 27 8.89 23.44 -31.45
N ASP A 28 9.30 22.23 -31.79
CA ASP A 28 9.60 21.68 -33.10
C ASP A 28 9.48 20.14 -32.98
N THR A 29 8.53 19.55 -33.70
CA THR A 29 8.36 18.07 -33.81
C THR A 29 8.33 17.67 -35.28
N ARG A 30 9.16 18.34 -36.10
CA ARG A 30 9.51 17.88 -37.44
C ARG A 30 10.96 17.40 -37.42
N GLY A 31 11.13 16.16 -36.97
CA GLY A 31 12.44 15.51 -36.87
C GLY A 31 12.45 14.22 -36.04
N LEU A 32 11.30 13.60 -35.80
CA LEU A 32 11.19 12.28 -35.15
C LEU A 32 10.44 11.30 -36.05
N GLU A 33 10.71 11.38 -37.36
CA GLU A 33 10.45 10.30 -38.30
C GLU A 33 11.83 9.73 -38.65
N GLU A 34 11.94 8.40 -38.58
CA GLU A 34 13.12 7.56 -38.85
C GLU A 34 14.13 7.37 -37.69
N GLU A 35 13.68 6.68 -36.63
CA GLU A 35 14.45 5.58 -35.99
C GLU A 35 13.43 4.50 -35.61
N GLU A 36 12.83 3.87 -36.64
CA GLU A 36 12.31 2.50 -36.53
C GLU A 36 13.42 1.57 -37.03
N ASP A 37 13.60 0.45 -36.33
CA ASP A 37 14.63 -0.59 -36.43
C ASP A 37 15.86 -0.40 -35.52
N ASP A 38 16.12 -1.44 -34.72
CA ASP A 38 17.29 -1.69 -33.85
C ASP A 38 17.18 -1.40 -32.32
N GLU A 39 16.04 -1.70 -31.68
CA GLU A 39 15.99 -1.95 -30.22
C GLU A 39 15.87 -3.45 -29.84
N ASP A 40 16.24 -4.36 -30.74
CA ASP A 40 16.36 -5.81 -30.44
C ASP A 40 17.79 -6.24 -30.02
N GLU A 41 18.74 -5.31 -29.90
CA GLU A 41 20.11 -5.58 -29.43
C GLU A 41 20.38 -4.97 -28.04
N ALA A 42 20.06 -5.73 -26.98
CA ALA A 42 20.65 -5.69 -25.62
C ALA A 42 19.64 -5.91 -24.46
N SER A 43 18.44 -6.44 -24.71
CA SER A 43 17.70 -7.04 -23.61
C SER A 43 18.34 -8.40 -23.29
N LEU A 44 19.07 -8.50 -22.16
CA LEU A 44 19.36 -9.82 -21.58
C LEU A 44 18.04 -10.59 -21.59
N SER A 45 18.04 -11.80 -22.16
CA SER A 45 16.91 -12.70 -22.02
C SER A 45 16.49 -12.72 -20.55
N LEU A 46 15.19 -12.70 -20.25
CA LEU A 46 14.69 -12.77 -18.87
C LEU A 46 15.35 -13.93 -18.09
N ALA A 47 15.67 -15.02 -18.78
CA ALA A 47 16.41 -16.15 -18.22
C ALA A 47 17.87 -15.82 -17.84
N ALA A 48 18.55 -14.97 -18.62
CA ALA A 48 19.90 -14.50 -18.31
C ALA A 48 19.91 -13.51 -17.13
N MET A 49 18.95 -12.57 -17.08
CA MET A 49 18.79 -11.69 -15.91
C MET A 49 18.46 -12.48 -14.64
N GLU A 50 17.59 -13.50 -14.75
CA GLU A 50 17.26 -14.37 -13.63
C GLU A 50 18.49 -15.16 -13.15
N ALA A 51 19.26 -15.74 -14.07
CA ALA A 51 20.47 -16.51 -13.72
C ALA A 51 21.51 -15.67 -12.97
N GLU A 52 21.64 -14.38 -13.32
CA GLU A 52 22.57 -13.45 -12.67
C GLU A 52 22.10 -13.01 -11.27
N LEU A 53 20.80 -12.72 -11.13
CA LEU A 53 20.24 -12.22 -9.86
C LEU A 53 19.94 -13.34 -8.85
N ARG A 54 19.69 -14.56 -9.32
CA ARG A 54 19.26 -15.70 -8.49
C ARG A 54 20.20 -15.99 -7.31
N PRO A 55 21.54 -16.06 -7.46
CA PRO A 55 22.42 -16.35 -6.32
C PRO A 55 22.32 -15.29 -5.22
N GLN A 56 22.35 -14.00 -5.59
CA GLN A 56 22.28 -12.88 -4.64
C GLN A 56 20.94 -12.83 -3.92
N VAL A 57 19.85 -13.11 -4.64
CA VAL A 57 18.49 -13.20 -4.08
C VAL A 57 18.39 -14.35 -3.09
N MET A 58 18.94 -15.53 -3.41
CA MET A 58 18.91 -16.69 -2.52
C MET A 58 19.71 -16.45 -1.23
N GLU A 59 20.91 -15.87 -1.33
CA GLU A 59 21.69 -15.50 -0.14
C GLU A 59 20.92 -14.51 0.76
N THR A 60 20.25 -13.53 0.17
CA THR A 60 19.41 -12.58 0.92
C THR A 60 18.24 -13.30 1.61
N LEU A 61 17.60 -14.26 0.93
CA LEU A 61 16.53 -15.08 1.51
C LEU A 61 17.03 -15.96 2.66
N ASP A 62 18.23 -16.52 2.57
CA ASP A 62 18.84 -17.30 3.66
C ASP A 62 19.11 -16.41 4.89
N VAL A 63 19.64 -15.20 4.69
CA VAL A 63 19.82 -14.21 5.76
C VAL A 63 18.48 -13.83 6.41
N ILE A 64 17.44 -13.63 5.59
CA ILE A 64 16.08 -13.36 6.07
C ILE A 64 15.57 -14.54 6.91
N ALA A 65 15.70 -15.77 6.42
CA ALA A 65 15.22 -16.98 7.09
C ALA A 65 15.90 -17.19 8.44
N ASP A 66 17.23 -17.04 8.49
CA ASP A 66 18.01 -17.19 9.73
C ASP A 66 17.70 -16.09 10.75
N THR A 67 17.57 -14.85 10.28
CA THR A 67 17.22 -13.70 11.13
C THR A 67 15.80 -13.86 11.67
N TYR A 68 14.85 -14.26 10.82
CA TYR A 68 13.47 -14.54 11.20
C TYR A 68 13.39 -15.68 12.21
N LYS A 69 14.12 -16.77 12.03
CA LYS A 69 14.16 -17.89 12.99
C LYS A 69 14.62 -17.44 14.38
N LYS A 70 15.62 -16.55 14.46
CA LYS A 70 16.10 -15.98 15.73
C LYS A 70 15.08 -15.03 16.34
N LEU A 71 14.44 -14.18 15.53
CA LEU A 71 13.40 -13.25 15.96
C LEU A 71 12.17 -14.00 16.49
N ARG A 72 11.73 -15.02 15.76
CA ARG A 72 10.56 -15.84 16.06
C ARG A 72 10.67 -16.52 17.42
N LYS A 73 11.85 -17.05 17.77
CA LYS A 73 12.09 -17.62 19.11
C LYS A 73 11.84 -16.63 20.25
N LEU A 74 12.28 -15.38 20.10
CA LEU A 74 12.06 -14.34 21.13
C LEU A 74 10.60 -13.89 21.16
N GLN A 75 9.94 -13.83 20.01
CA GLN A 75 8.53 -13.53 19.86
C GLN A 75 7.64 -14.60 20.51
N ASP A 76 7.90 -15.88 20.24
CA ASP A 76 7.19 -17.00 20.85
C ASP A 76 7.36 -16.97 22.38
N GLN A 77 8.59 -16.78 22.87
CA GLN A 77 8.86 -16.62 24.31
C GLN A 77 8.09 -15.44 24.92
N GLN A 78 7.96 -14.32 24.20
CA GLN A 78 7.20 -13.16 24.67
C GLN A 78 5.71 -13.47 24.79
N VAL A 79 5.13 -14.19 23.82
CA VAL A 79 3.73 -14.60 23.84
C VAL A 79 3.49 -15.61 24.96
N GLU A 80 4.36 -16.62 25.10
CA GLU A 80 4.30 -17.60 26.18
C GLU A 80 4.38 -16.96 27.57
N ASN A 81 5.32 -16.03 27.78
CA ASN A 81 5.44 -15.32 29.06
C ASN A 81 4.17 -14.55 29.41
N ARG A 82 3.47 -13.97 28.42
CA ARG A 82 2.19 -13.30 28.66
C ARG A 82 1.05 -14.27 28.94
N LEU A 83 0.97 -15.37 28.19
CA LEU A 83 -0.04 -16.42 28.41
C LEU A 83 0.12 -17.09 29.80
N ALA A 84 1.36 -17.20 30.29
CA ALA A 84 1.68 -17.76 31.60
C ALA A 84 1.65 -16.72 32.74
N ALA A 85 1.39 -15.45 32.45
CA ALA A 85 1.55 -14.33 33.39
C ALA A 85 2.95 -14.29 34.07
N ALA A 86 3.99 -14.76 33.36
CA ALA A 86 5.38 -14.85 33.82
C ALA A 86 6.19 -13.56 33.61
N GLY A 87 5.54 -12.48 33.18
CA GLY A 87 6.15 -11.15 32.98
C GLY A 87 6.51 -10.85 31.52
N THR A 88 7.45 -9.93 31.32
CA THR A 88 7.94 -9.51 30.00
C THR A 88 9.31 -10.10 29.71
N LEU A 89 9.81 -9.91 28.49
CA LEU A 89 11.21 -10.20 28.18
C LEU A 89 12.15 -9.34 29.03
N SER A 90 13.39 -9.82 29.21
CA SER A 90 14.44 -9.02 29.84
C SER A 90 14.85 -7.84 28.96
N PRO A 91 15.40 -6.74 29.51
CA PRO A 91 15.85 -5.60 28.72
C PRO A 91 16.87 -5.95 27.62
N SER A 92 17.72 -6.95 27.87
CA SER A 92 18.68 -7.47 26.89
C SER A 92 17.99 -8.18 25.73
N GLN A 93 16.99 -9.02 26.03
CA GLN A 93 16.19 -9.71 25.00
C GLN A 93 15.35 -8.74 24.18
N ASP A 94 14.75 -7.72 24.80
CA ASP A 94 14.01 -6.67 24.08
C ASP A 94 14.90 -5.88 23.13
N ARG A 95 16.12 -5.52 23.58
CA ARG A 95 17.12 -4.89 22.71
C ARG A 95 17.47 -5.79 21.53
N ARG A 96 17.70 -7.09 21.79
CA ARG A 96 18.01 -8.07 20.75
C ARG A 96 16.87 -8.27 19.76
N LEU A 97 15.62 -8.29 20.23
CA LEU A 97 14.42 -8.37 19.41
C LEU A 97 14.35 -7.17 18.46
N LYS A 98 14.59 -5.95 18.96
CA LYS A 98 14.64 -4.74 18.15
C LYS A 98 15.74 -4.79 17.09
N GLU A 99 16.95 -5.21 17.46
CA GLU A 99 18.07 -5.37 16.52
C GLU A 99 17.76 -6.36 15.40
N LEU A 100 17.19 -7.52 15.73
CA LEU A 100 16.78 -8.54 14.76
C LEU A 100 15.66 -8.03 13.84
N LYS A 101 14.68 -7.28 14.39
CA LYS A 101 13.62 -6.63 13.62
C LYS A 101 14.20 -5.64 12.61
N ASP A 102 15.15 -4.80 13.04
CA ASP A 102 15.79 -3.81 12.16
C ASP A 102 16.64 -4.47 11.07
N GLN A 103 17.35 -5.56 11.39
CA GLN A 103 18.10 -6.36 10.42
C GLN A 103 17.16 -6.98 9.37
N LEU A 104 16.05 -7.58 9.82
CA LEU A 104 15.06 -8.19 8.94
C LEU A 104 14.43 -7.15 8.00
N ILE A 105 14.06 -5.97 8.51
CA ILE A 105 13.50 -4.88 7.70
C ILE A 105 14.49 -4.45 6.61
N LYS A 106 15.79 -4.35 6.94
CA LYS A 106 16.83 -3.98 5.95
C LYS A 106 16.96 -5.04 4.86
N ALA A 107 17.00 -6.31 5.21
CA ALA A 107 17.14 -7.41 4.26
C ALA A 107 15.88 -7.57 3.38
N VAL A 108 14.68 -7.42 3.93
CA VAL A 108 13.43 -7.46 3.13
C VAL A 108 13.36 -6.29 2.16
N LYS A 109 13.82 -5.08 2.56
CA LYS A 109 13.85 -3.91 1.68
C LYS A 109 14.81 -4.07 0.50
N SER A 110 15.90 -4.82 0.63
CA SER A 110 16.84 -5.04 -0.48
C SER A 110 16.34 -6.05 -1.51
N LEU A 111 15.37 -6.90 -1.17
CA LEU A 111 14.85 -7.95 -2.04
C LEU A 111 13.91 -7.43 -3.16
N SER A 112 13.48 -6.17 -3.09
CA SER A 112 12.54 -5.55 -4.06
C SER A 112 11.37 -6.48 -4.41
N LEU A 113 10.64 -6.91 -3.38
CA LEU A 113 9.54 -7.87 -3.52
C LEU A 113 8.51 -7.43 -4.56
N ASN A 114 8.01 -8.41 -5.32
CA ASN A 114 6.94 -8.19 -6.29
C ASN A 114 5.68 -7.61 -5.61
N ALA A 115 5.06 -6.60 -6.21
CA ALA A 115 3.86 -5.93 -5.69
C ALA A 115 2.71 -6.90 -5.38
N ALA A 116 2.44 -7.89 -6.23
CA ALA A 116 1.40 -8.89 -6.00
C ALA A 116 1.69 -9.75 -4.76
N ARG A 117 2.97 -9.96 -4.43
CA ARG A 117 3.35 -10.65 -3.19
C ARG A 117 3.11 -9.78 -1.97
N ILE A 118 3.40 -8.48 -2.06
CA ILE A 118 3.13 -7.52 -0.99
C ILE A 118 1.61 -7.44 -0.74
N GLU A 119 0.81 -7.31 -1.79
CA GLU A 119 -0.65 -7.29 -1.72
C GLU A 119 -1.21 -8.56 -1.04
N ALA A 120 -0.76 -9.75 -1.43
CA ALA A 120 -1.17 -11.00 -0.80
C ALA A 120 -0.82 -11.07 0.70
N LEU A 121 0.35 -10.54 1.10
CA LEU A 121 0.74 -10.48 2.52
C LEU A 121 -0.12 -9.48 3.31
N VAL A 122 -0.49 -8.36 2.69
CA VAL A 122 -1.39 -7.37 3.29
C VAL A 122 -2.80 -7.94 3.44
N GLU A 123 -3.31 -8.66 2.45
CA GLU A 123 -4.61 -9.35 2.52
C GLU A 123 -4.62 -10.35 3.68
N GLN A 124 -3.59 -11.20 3.80
CA GLN A 124 -3.45 -12.13 4.92
C GLN A 124 -3.44 -11.40 6.28
N LEU A 125 -2.74 -10.26 6.38
CA LEU A 125 -2.74 -9.43 7.59
C LEU A 125 -4.16 -8.92 7.93
N TYR A 126 -4.92 -8.48 6.92
CA TYR A 126 -6.29 -8.00 7.11
C TYR A 126 -7.28 -9.10 7.45
N ASP A 127 -7.11 -10.32 6.94
CA ASP A 127 -7.93 -11.46 7.34
C ASP A 127 -7.73 -11.82 8.81
N ILE A 128 -6.49 -11.83 9.28
CA ILE A 128 -6.17 -12.03 10.70
C ILE A 128 -6.81 -10.92 11.54
N ASN A 129 -6.66 -9.66 11.11
CA ASN A 129 -7.27 -8.52 11.81
C ASN A 129 -8.80 -8.60 11.84
N LYS A 130 -9.43 -9.04 10.76
CA LYS A 130 -10.87 -9.22 10.68
C LYS A 130 -11.35 -10.27 11.68
N ARG A 131 -10.67 -11.42 11.77
CA ARG A 131 -10.95 -12.47 12.78
C ARG A 131 -10.80 -11.92 14.20
N LEU A 132 -9.73 -11.19 14.48
CA LEU A 132 -9.50 -10.55 15.77
C LEU A 132 -10.63 -9.58 16.15
N VAL A 133 -10.94 -8.61 15.27
CA VAL A 133 -11.98 -7.60 15.51
C VAL A 133 -13.37 -8.23 15.64
N GLN A 134 -13.64 -9.31 14.89
CA GLN A 134 -14.91 -10.06 15.04
C GLN A 134 -15.05 -10.69 16.41
N ASN A 135 -13.99 -11.33 16.93
CA ASN A 135 -14.02 -11.94 18.26
C ASN A 135 -14.08 -10.90 19.39
N GLU A 136 -13.29 -9.83 19.30
CA GLU A 136 -13.38 -8.70 20.24
C GLU A 136 -14.77 -8.06 20.22
N GLY A 137 -15.35 -7.88 19.03
CA GLY A 137 -16.68 -7.30 18.84
C GLY A 137 -17.83 -8.21 19.31
N LYS A 138 -17.69 -9.54 19.19
CA LYS A 138 -18.64 -10.49 19.79
C LYS A 138 -18.57 -10.41 21.32
N LEU A 139 -17.35 -10.44 21.89
CA LEU A 139 -17.14 -10.39 23.34
C LEU A 139 -17.70 -9.08 23.94
N LEU A 140 -17.46 -7.95 23.26
CA LEU A 140 -18.01 -6.66 23.67
C LEU A 140 -19.54 -6.62 23.60
N ARG A 141 -20.16 -7.07 22.50
CA ARG A 141 -21.63 -7.08 22.37
C ARG A 141 -22.31 -7.99 23.39
N LEU A 142 -21.68 -9.12 23.72
CA LEU A 142 -22.14 -9.97 24.82
C LEU A 142 -22.10 -9.18 26.13
N ALA A 143 -20.98 -8.55 26.49
CA ALA A 143 -20.89 -7.74 27.70
C ALA A 143 -21.94 -6.61 27.74
N GLU A 144 -22.16 -5.91 26.62
CA GLU A 144 -23.19 -4.87 26.48
C GLU A 144 -24.61 -5.40 26.72
N SER A 145 -24.92 -6.62 26.27
CA SER A 145 -26.23 -7.25 26.48
C SER A 145 -26.55 -7.51 27.97
N TYR A 146 -25.53 -7.65 28.81
CA TYR A 146 -25.65 -7.76 30.27
C TYR A 146 -25.57 -6.39 30.98
N GLY A 147 -25.48 -5.28 30.23
CA GLY A 147 -25.46 -3.92 30.76
C GLY A 147 -24.06 -3.41 31.15
N VAL A 148 -22.98 -4.05 30.68
CA VAL A 148 -21.62 -3.51 30.80
C VAL A 148 -21.44 -2.40 29.77
N ARG A 149 -20.96 -1.23 30.19
CA ARG A 149 -20.71 -0.10 29.29
C ARG A 149 -19.45 -0.36 28.44
N ARG A 150 -19.49 0.05 27.18
CA ARG A 150 -18.36 -0.08 26.24
C ARG A 150 -17.03 0.44 26.79
N GLU A 151 -17.01 1.66 27.32
CA GLU A 151 -15.80 2.29 27.84
C GLU A 151 -15.18 1.49 28.98
N GLU A 152 -16.03 0.94 29.84
CA GLU A 152 -15.63 0.14 30.99
C GLU A 152 -15.10 -1.22 30.55
N PHE A 153 -15.76 -1.87 29.60
CA PHE A 153 -15.27 -3.09 28.98
C PHE A 153 -13.88 -2.88 28.36
N LEU A 154 -13.73 -1.82 27.54
CA LEU A 154 -12.46 -1.53 26.87
C LEU A 154 -11.33 -1.27 27.87
N LYS A 155 -11.62 -0.57 28.98
CA LYS A 155 -10.65 -0.31 30.04
C LYS A 155 -10.12 -1.60 30.68
N GLU A 156 -10.99 -2.56 30.96
CA GLU A 156 -10.61 -3.82 31.59
C GLU A 156 -10.02 -4.84 30.60
N TYR A 157 -10.41 -4.74 29.33
CA TYR A 157 -9.99 -5.68 28.28
C TYR A 157 -8.64 -5.30 27.64
N GLN A 158 -8.41 -4.02 27.34
CA GLN A 158 -7.19 -3.58 26.66
C GLN A 158 -5.95 -3.79 27.55
N GLY A 159 -4.92 -4.44 27.00
CA GLY A 159 -3.71 -4.84 27.73
C GLY A 159 -3.84 -6.19 28.44
N SER A 160 -5.06 -6.69 28.64
CA SER A 160 -5.37 -7.97 29.27
C SER A 160 -5.86 -9.01 28.25
N GLU A 161 -5.62 -8.80 26.95
CA GLU A 161 -6.14 -9.67 25.89
C GLU A 161 -5.61 -11.11 26.01
N LEU A 162 -4.37 -11.27 26.50
CA LEU A 162 -3.70 -12.56 26.68
C LEU A 162 -3.66 -13.03 28.14
N ASP A 163 -4.19 -12.26 29.09
CA ASP A 163 -4.18 -12.62 30.51
C ASP A 163 -5.07 -13.85 30.77
N PRO A 164 -4.54 -14.97 31.30
CA PRO A 164 -5.33 -16.15 31.64
C PRO A 164 -6.28 -15.91 32.81
N ASN A 165 -5.99 -14.93 33.67
CA ASN A 165 -6.78 -14.63 34.86
C ASN A 165 -7.87 -13.60 34.61
N TRP A 166 -7.93 -13.00 33.42
CA TRP A 166 -8.84 -11.91 33.10
C TRP A 166 -10.30 -12.22 33.48
N THR A 167 -10.83 -13.39 33.09
CA THR A 167 -12.20 -13.79 33.40
C THR A 167 -12.49 -13.85 34.89
N ARG A 168 -11.50 -14.26 35.71
CA ARG A 168 -11.61 -14.25 37.18
C ARG A 168 -11.55 -12.82 37.73
N SER A 169 -10.68 -11.98 37.16
CA SER A 169 -10.55 -10.57 37.55
C SER A 169 -11.86 -9.81 37.32
N ILE A 170 -12.47 -9.95 36.13
CA ILE A 170 -13.71 -9.26 35.80
C ILE A 170 -14.92 -9.79 36.58
N ALA A 171 -14.90 -11.05 37.03
CA ALA A 171 -15.97 -11.62 37.87
C ALA A 171 -16.04 -10.96 39.27
N ASN A 172 -14.94 -10.37 39.74
CA ASN A 172 -14.88 -9.67 41.02
C ASN A 172 -15.29 -8.20 40.92
N LEU A 173 -15.53 -7.68 39.72
CA LEU A 173 -15.95 -6.29 39.53
C LEU A 173 -17.35 -6.07 40.12
N THR A 174 -17.50 -4.95 40.82
CA THR A 174 -18.75 -4.58 41.51
C THR A 174 -19.71 -3.80 40.62
N SER A 175 -19.22 -3.31 39.49
CA SER A 175 -20.01 -2.57 38.52
C SER A 175 -21.04 -3.45 37.82
N ARG A 176 -22.06 -2.78 37.27
CA ARG A 176 -23.25 -3.43 36.72
C ARG A 176 -22.89 -4.35 35.55
N GLY A 177 -23.51 -5.53 35.51
CA GLY A 177 -23.46 -6.46 34.39
C GLY A 177 -22.34 -7.49 34.43
N TRP A 178 -21.19 -7.19 35.02
CA TRP A 178 -20.02 -8.09 35.01
C TRP A 178 -20.25 -9.46 35.65
N LYS A 179 -20.92 -9.50 36.80
CA LYS A 179 -21.19 -10.76 37.50
C LYS A 179 -22.11 -11.68 36.70
N GLU A 180 -23.15 -11.13 36.10
CA GLU A 180 -24.10 -11.92 35.30
C GLU A 180 -23.46 -12.35 33.97
N PHE A 181 -22.73 -11.44 33.32
CA PHE A 181 -21.96 -11.72 32.11
C PHE A 181 -20.97 -12.88 32.31
N THR A 182 -20.12 -12.79 33.33
CA THR A 182 -19.09 -13.82 33.61
C THR A 182 -19.67 -15.15 34.06
N LYS A 183 -20.82 -15.14 34.72
CA LYS A 183 -21.52 -16.35 35.18
C LYS A 183 -22.20 -17.08 34.02
N ASN A 184 -22.93 -16.35 33.17
CA ASN A 184 -23.77 -16.95 32.14
C ASN A 184 -23.01 -17.20 30.83
N GLU A 185 -22.00 -16.38 30.50
CA GLU A 185 -21.23 -16.51 29.25
C GLU A 185 -19.85 -17.13 29.46
N LYS A 186 -19.63 -17.89 30.54
CA LYS A 186 -18.29 -18.41 30.89
C LYS A 186 -17.64 -19.20 29.74
N ASP A 187 -18.41 -20.08 29.11
CA ASP A 187 -17.92 -20.93 28.03
C ASP A 187 -17.70 -20.11 26.74
N THR A 188 -18.65 -19.25 26.38
CA THR A 188 -18.53 -18.32 25.24
C THR A 188 -17.30 -17.40 25.37
N ILE A 189 -17.07 -16.82 26.57
CA ILE A 189 -15.89 -15.99 26.86
C ILE A 189 -14.62 -16.81 26.67
N LYS A 190 -14.59 -18.05 27.17
CA LYS A 190 -13.43 -18.94 27.05
C LYS A 190 -13.14 -19.28 25.59
N GLU A 191 -14.15 -19.59 24.80
CA GLU A 191 -14.01 -19.89 23.37
C GLU A 191 -13.49 -18.68 22.59
N LEU A 192 -14.13 -17.51 22.73
CA LEU A 192 -13.71 -16.29 22.03
C LEU A 192 -12.29 -15.88 22.40
N ARG A 193 -11.92 -15.99 23.69
CA ARG A 193 -10.56 -15.67 24.15
C ARG A 193 -9.54 -16.70 23.69
N ALA A 194 -9.88 -17.99 23.64
CA ALA A 194 -9.00 -19.01 23.08
C ALA A 194 -8.70 -18.74 21.60
N GLU A 195 -9.71 -18.31 20.82
CA GLU A 195 -9.47 -17.88 19.43
C GLU A 195 -8.53 -16.67 19.35
N ILE A 196 -8.70 -15.66 20.20
CA ILE A 196 -7.81 -14.48 20.25
C ILE A 196 -6.38 -14.89 20.64
N GLN A 197 -6.22 -15.80 21.60
CA GLN A 197 -4.92 -16.34 21.99
C GLN A 197 -4.28 -17.13 20.84
N ASN A 198 -5.05 -17.95 20.13
CA ASN A 198 -4.56 -18.67 18.95
C ASN A 198 -4.06 -17.71 17.86
N LEU A 199 -4.75 -16.60 17.62
CA LEU A 199 -4.29 -15.56 16.68
C LEU A 199 -2.97 -14.91 17.13
N ALA A 200 -2.80 -14.67 18.44
CA ALA A 200 -1.55 -14.15 18.97
C ALA A 200 -0.39 -15.14 18.82
N THR A 201 -0.64 -16.44 18.97
CA THR A 201 0.36 -17.49 18.75
C THR A 201 0.67 -17.67 17.26
N GLU A 202 -0.35 -17.63 16.38
CA GLU A 202 -0.19 -17.70 14.92
C GLU A 202 0.72 -16.58 14.41
N THR A 203 0.49 -15.36 14.88
CA THR A 203 1.27 -14.17 14.50
C THR A 203 2.58 -14.01 15.26
N ALA A 204 2.73 -14.68 16.40
CA ALA A 204 3.82 -14.50 17.37
C ALA A 204 4.02 -13.03 17.80
N ILE A 205 2.93 -12.26 17.82
CA ILE A 205 2.96 -10.84 18.17
C ILE A 205 1.83 -10.57 19.14
N SER A 206 2.06 -9.70 20.12
CA SER A 206 0.99 -9.29 21.03
C SER A 206 -0.13 -8.54 20.30
N ILE A 207 -1.37 -8.72 20.74
CA ILE A 207 -2.56 -8.06 20.14
C ILE A 207 -2.39 -6.54 20.02
N LEU A 208 -1.79 -5.90 21.03
CA LEU A 208 -1.51 -4.47 20.99
C LEU A 208 -0.55 -4.07 19.87
N GLU A 209 0.55 -4.81 19.71
CA GLU A 209 1.53 -4.55 18.65
C GLU A 209 0.96 -4.89 17.27
N PHE A 210 0.18 -5.97 17.16
CA PHE A 210 -0.53 -6.34 15.95
C PHE A 210 -1.45 -5.20 15.47
N ARG A 211 -2.24 -4.62 16.38
CA ARG A 211 -3.10 -3.46 16.09
C ARG A 211 -2.31 -2.24 15.60
N LYS A 212 -1.12 -1.99 16.17
CA LYS A 212 -0.22 -0.92 15.70
C LYS A 212 0.30 -1.19 14.30
N ILE A 213 0.69 -2.43 14.00
CA ILE A 213 1.18 -2.84 12.67
C ILE A 213 0.07 -2.65 11.62
N VAL A 214 -1.14 -3.15 11.89
CA VAL A 214 -2.29 -2.99 10.98
C VAL A 214 -2.54 -1.51 10.68
N ASN A 215 -2.57 -0.65 11.70
CA ASN A 215 -2.78 0.78 11.52
C ASN A 215 -1.65 1.44 10.71
N GLN A 216 -0.39 1.03 10.91
CA GLN A 216 0.75 1.54 10.15
C GLN A 216 0.68 1.13 8.68
N VAL A 217 0.32 -0.12 8.39
CA VAL A 217 0.15 -0.63 7.02
C VAL A 217 -0.98 0.12 6.32
N GLN A 218 -2.16 0.24 6.94
CA GLN A 218 -3.30 0.98 6.39
C GLN A 218 -2.97 2.44 6.09
N LYS A 219 -2.21 3.09 6.99
CA LYS A 219 -1.76 4.46 6.78
C LYS A 219 -0.82 4.55 5.58
N GLY A 220 0.17 3.67 5.50
CA GLY A 220 1.12 3.62 4.39
C GLY A 220 0.45 3.36 3.04
N GLU A 221 -0.51 2.42 2.98
CA GLU A 221 -1.28 2.15 1.76
C GLU A 221 -2.07 3.38 1.30
N ARG A 222 -2.72 4.08 2.25
CA ARG A 222 -3.47 5.30 1.92
C ARG A 222 -2.58 6.40 1.39
N GLU A 223 -1.44 6.64 2.05
CA GLU A 223 -0.46 7.64 1.61
C GLU A 223 0.10 7.31 0.22
N ALA A 224 0.44 6.05 -0.03
CA ALA A 224 0.89 5.60 -1.35
C ALA A 224 -0.19 5.77 -2.42
N ALA A 225 -1.44 5.42 -2.11
CA ALA A 225 -2.56 5.57 -3.04
C ALA A 225 -2.84 7.04 -3.40
N ILE A 226 -2.78 7.94 -2.41
CA ILE A 226 -2.94 9.39 -2.63
C ILE A 226 -1.82 9.90 -3.54
N ALA A 227 -0.57 9.60 -3.22
CA ALA A 227 0.58 10.04 -4.02
C ALA A 227 0.52 9.52 -5.46
N LYS A 228 0.14 8.25 -5.66
CA LYS A 228 -0.06 7.68 -7.00
C LYS A 228 -1.18 8.41 -7.76
N LYS A 229 -2.30 8.67 -7.09
CA LYS A 229 -3.44 9.38 -7.68
C LYS A 229 -3.04 10.79 -8.13
N GLU A 230 -2.39 11.56 -7.26
CA GLU A 230 -1.91 12.91 -7.58
C GLU A 230 -0.93 12.89 -8.76
N MET A 231 -0.02 11.91 -8.81
CA MET A 231 0.93 11.74 -9.90
C MET A 231 0.23 11.41 -11.23
N VAL A 232 -0.81 10.58 -11.22
CA VAL A 232 -1.61 10.28 -12.42
C VAL A 232 -2.38 11.52 -12.87
N GLU A 233 -3.08 12.19 -11.96
CA GLU A 233 -3.89 13.39 -12.25
C GLU A 233 -3.05 14.52 -12.84
N ALA A 234 -1.84 14.74 -12.32
CA ALA A 234 -0.91 15.74 -12.84
C ALA A 234 -0.48 15.47 -14.30
N ASN A 235 -0.58 14.22 -14.77
CA ASN A 235 -0.06 13.79 -16.07
C ASN A 235 -1.17 13.40 -17.08
N LEU A 236 -2.46 13.62 -16.80
CA LEU A 236 -3.55 13.27 -17.72
C LEU A 236 -3.44 13.96 -19.09
N ARG A 237 -2.90 15.18 -19.15
CA ARG A 237 -2.69 15.90 -20.42
C ARG A 237 -1.73 15.17 -21.37
N LEU A 238 -0.73 14.47 -20.83
CA LEU A 238 0.20 13.65 -21.62
C LEU A 238 -0.54 12.49 -22.29
N VAL A 239 -1.46 11.84 -21.57
CA VAL A 239 -2.26 10.75 -22.13
C VAL A 239 -3.11 11.25 -23.29
N ILE A 240 -3.77 12.40 -23.12
CA ILE A 240 -4.61 13.01 -24.16
C ILE A 240 -3.77 13.34 -25.40
N SER A 241 -2.57 13.90 -25.26
CA SER A 241 -1.73 14.26 -26.41
C SER A 241 -1.23 13.04 -27.18
N ILE A 242 -0.94 11.93 -26.49
CA ILE A 242 -0.56 10.65 -27.11
C ILE A 242 -1.78 10.01 -27.80
N ALA A 243 -2.92 9.91 -27.11
CA ALA A 243 -4.13 9.27 -27.62
C ALA A 243 -4.66 9.90 -28.91
N LYS A 244 -4.48 11.22 -29.11
CA LYS A 244 -4.88 11.92 -30.34
C LYS A 244 -4.30 11.28 -31.61
N LYS A 245 -3.08 10.72 -31.55
CA LYS A 245 -2.41 10.07 -32.69
C LYS A 245 -3.06 8.73 -33.11
N TYR A 246 -3.86 8.14 -32.23
CA TYR A 246 -4.52 6.85 -32.44
C TYR A 246 -6.01 6.99 -32.75
N THR A 247 -6.49 8.23 -32.93
CA THR A 247 -7.86 8.49 -33.37
C THR A 247 -8.14 7.83 -34.71
N ASN A 248 -9.40 7.44 -34.94
CA ASN A 248 -9.87 6.75 -36.15
C ASN A 248 -9.29 5.34 -36.39
N ARG A 249 -8.67 4.71 -35.39
CA ARG A 249 -8.22 3.30 -35.46
C ARG A 249 -9.25 2.28 -34.95
N GLY A 250 -10.54 2.63 -34.97
CA GLY A 250 -11.64 1.75 -34.60
C GLY A 250 -12.12 1.78 -33.15
N LEU A 251 -11.44 2.52 -32.26
CA LEU A 251 -11.92 2.82 -30.89
C LEU A 251 -12.33 4.29 -30.74
N GLN A 252 -13.27 4.55 -29.83
CA GLN A 252 -13.67 5.92 -29.48
C GLN A 252 -12.52 6.63 -28.77
N PHE A 253 -12.41 7.95 -28.96
CA PHE A 253 -11.35 8.75 -28.35
C PHE A 253 -11.33 8.68 -26.81
N LEU A 254 -12.51 8.59 -26.16
CA LEU A 254 -12.59 8.42 -24.72
C LEU A 254 -12.03 7.08 -24.26
N ASP A 255 -12.26 6.01 -25.02
CA ASP A 255 -11.74 4.67 -24.71
C ASP A 255 -10.22 4.63 -24.84
N LEU A 256 -9.65 5.26 -25.88
CA LEU A 256 -8.20 5.43 -26.03
C LEU A 256 -7.57 6.17 -24.85
N ILE A 257 -8.26 7.20 -24.33
CA ILE A 257 -7.81 7.92 -23.13
C ILE A 257 -7.87 7.02 -21.90
N GLN A 258 -8.93 6.23 -21.70
CA GLN A 258 -9.03 5.34 -20.55
C GLN A 258 -7.93 4.28 -20.57
N GLU A 259 -7.68 3.65 -21.71
CA GLU A 259 -6.62 2.65 -21.87
C GLU A 259 -5.23 3.27 -21.70
N GLY A 260 -5.03 4.49 -22.23
CA GLY A 260 -3.83 5.28 -21.98
C GLY A 260 -3.64 5.62 -20.50
N ASN A 261 -4.71 5.93 -19.76
CA ASN A 261 -4.65 6.18 -18.32
C ASN A 261 -4.26 4.90 -17.55
N ILE A 262 -4.73 3.73 -17.96
CA ILE A 262 -4.28 2.44 -17.40
C ILE A 262 -2.78 2.23 -17.67
N GLY A 263 -2.31 2.58 -18.87
CA GLY A 263 -0.87 2.60 -19.20
C GLY A 263 -0.07 3.54 -18.29
N LEU A 264 -0.58 4.77 -18.07
CA LEU A 264 0.03 5.75 -17.17
C LEU A 264 0.10 5.24 -15.72
N MET A 265 -0.97 4.60 -15.21
CA MET A 265 -0.97 4.00 -13.88
C MET A 265 0.15 2.96 -13.72
N LYS A 266 0.33 2.10 -14.73
CA LYS A 266 1.42 1.10 -14.75
C LYS A 266 2.81 1.76 -14.77
N ALA A 267 2.95 2.88 -15.49
CA ALA A 267 4.19 3.66 -15.48
C ALA A 267 4.49 4.22 -14.09
N VAL A 268 3.49 4.81 -13.43
CA VAL A 268 3.63 5.33 -12.05
C VAL A 268 4.03 4.22 -11.07
N ASP A 269 3.44 3.03 -11.19
CA ASP A 269 3.76 1.89 -10.31
C ASP A 269 5.20 1.39 -10.42
N LYS A 270 5.83 1.55 -11.59
CA LYS A 270 7.16 1.01 -11.90
C LYS A 270 8.25 2.08 -11.99
N PHE A 271 7.89 3.35 -11.85
CA PHE A 271 8.84 4.45 -12.05
C PHE A 271 9.85 4.55 -10.92
N GLU A 272 11.14 4.55 -11.28
CA GLU A 272 12.25 4.75 -10.36
C GLU A 272 12.91 6.12 -10.60
N TYR A 273 12.54 7.12 -9.80
CA TYR A 273 13.08 8.48 -9.93
C TYR A 273 14.62 8.55 -9.77
N ARG A 274 15.22 7.60 -9.05
CA ARG A 274 16.67 7.57 -8.76
C ARG A 274 17.53 7.27 -9.99
N ARG A 275 16.95 6.71 -11.06
CA ARG A 275 17.67 6.45 -12.32
C ARG A 275 17.92 7.73 -13.14
N GLY A 276 17.27 8.86 -12.78
CA GLY A 276 17.50 10.15 -13.43
C GLY A 276 16.74 10.37 -14.74
N TYR A 277 15.97 9.39 -15.22
CA TYR A 277 15.13 9.56 -16.40
C TYR A 277 13.90 10.44 -16.10
N LYS A 278 13.55 11.31 -17.06
CA LYS A 278 12.33 12.12 -16.99
C LYS A 278 11.09 11.21 -17.04
N PHE A 279 10.14 11.45 -16.13
CA PHE A 279 8.93 10.65 -16.03
C PHE A 279 8.10 10.63 -17.33
N SER A 280 7.93 11.77 -18.00
CA SER A 280 7.13 11.88 -19.23
C SER A 280 7.66 10.99 -20.36
N THR A 281 8.99 10.91 -20.52
CA THR A 281 9.64 10.03 -21.50
C THR A 281 9.34 8.57 -21.20
N TYR A 282 9.54 8.14 -19.95
CA TYR A 282 9.25 6.77 -19.52
C TYR A 282 7.76 6.41 -19.66
N ALA A 283 6.86 7.30 -19.22
CA ALA A 283 5.42 7.07 -19.26
C ALA A 283 4.88 6.96 -20.69
N THR A 284 5.48 7.67 -21.65
CA THR A 284 5.05 7.64 -23.06
C THR A 284 5.06 6.22 -23.62
N TRP A 285 6.08 5.40 -23.29
CA TRP A 285 6.15 4.00 -23.73
C TRP A 285 4.98 3.18 -23.19
N TRP A 286 4.71 3.26 -21.89
CA TRP A 286 3.61 2.52 -21.26
C TRP A 286 2.23 2.94 -21.76
N ILE A 287 2.02 4.25 -21.99
CA ILE A 287 0.78 4.79 -22.54
C ILE A 287 0.58 4.26 -23.97
N ARG A 288 1.62 4.34 -24.82
CA ARG A 288 1.57 3.83 -26.20
C ARG A 288 1.28 2.32 -26.24
N GLN A 289 1.94 1.56 -25.37
CA GLN A 289 1.77 0.12 -25.30
C GLN A 289 0.34 -0.27 -24.91
N ALA A 290 -0.23 0.39 -23.90
CA ALA A 290 -1.60 0.13 -23.48
C ALA A 290 -2.63 0.46 -24.58
N ILE A 291 -2.48 1.62 -25.23
CA ILE A 291 -3.37 2.04 -26.33
C ILE A 291 -3.28 1.07 -27.51
N THR A 292 -2.07 0.75 -27.96
CA THR A 292 -1.86 -0.13 -29.12
C THR A 292 -2.41 -1.52 -28.87
N ARG A 293 -2.20 -2.06 -27.66
CA ARG A 293 -2.76 -3.34 -27.24
C ARG A 293 -4.29 -3.32 -27.21
N SER A 294 -4.92 -2.27 -26.68
CA SER A 294 -6.39 -2.18 -26.64
C SER A 294 -7.00 -2.08 -28.05
N ILE A 295 -6.35 -1.36 -28.97
CA ILE A 295 -6.76 -1.31 -30.39
C ILE A 295 -6.72 -2.70 -31.02
N ALA A 296 -5.63 -3.42 -30.84
CA ALA A 296 -5.49 -4.78 -31.34
C ALA A 296 -6.59 -5.71 -30.78
N ASP A 297 -6.89 -5.58 -29.48
CA ASP A 297 -7.79 -6.47 -28.75
C ASP A 297 -9.28 -6.18 -28.97
N GLN A 298 -9.68 -4.91 -29.17
CA GLN A 298 -11.07 -4.45 -29.06
C GLN A 298 -11.62 -3.68 -30.28
N ALA A 299 -10.78 -3.14 -31.18
CA ALA A 299 -11.25 -2.25 -32.26
C ALA A 299 -12.10 -2.94 -33.34
N ARG A 300 -12.17 -4.27 -33.33
CA ARG A 300 -12.90 -5.08 -34.32
C ARG A 300 -14.02 -5.87 -33.66
N THR A 301 -15.13 -6.02 -34.38
CA THR A 301 -16.28 -6.82 -33.95
C THR A 301 -15.90 -8.28 -33.67
N ILE A 302 -14.95 -8.82 -34.42
CA ILE A 302 -14.37 -10.15 -34.18
C ILE A 302 -12.95 -9.97 -33.68
N ARG A 303 -12.67 -10.51 -32.48
CA ARG A 303 -11.35 -10.49 -31.87
C ARG A 303 -10.36 -11.32 -32.69
N ILE A 304 -9.23 -10.71 -33.03
CA ILE A 304 -8.12 -11.36 -33.72
C ILE A 304 -6.91 -11.37 -32.78
N PRO A 305 -6.15 -12.48 -32.66
CA PRO A 305 -4.94 -12.52 -31.84
C PRO A 305 -3.88 -11.51 -32.28
N VAL A 306 -3.15 -10.89 -31.34
CA VAL A 306 -2.19 -9.79 -31.59
C VAL A 306 -1.15 -10.10 -32.67
N HIS A 307 -0.53 -11.28 -32.63
CA HIS A 307 0.49 -11.69 -33.61
C HIS A 307 -0.04 -11.70 -35.06
N MET A 308 -1.33 -12.00 -35.26
CA MET A 308 -1.94 -11.97 -36.60
C MET A 308 -2.15 -10.54 -37.10
N ILE A 309 -2.28 -9.57 -36.20
CA ILE A 309 -2.50 -8.16 -36.52
C ILE A 309 -1.18 -7.52 -36.94
N GLU A 310 -0.09 -7.88 -36.26
CA GLU A 310 1.27 -7.49 -36.60
C GLU A 310 1.69 -7.97 -38.00
N THR A 311 1.11 -9.07 -38.51
CA THR A 311 1.39 -9.57 -39.88
C THR A 311 0.55 -8.87 -40.96
N ILE A 312 -0.55 -8.19 -40.59
CA ILE A 312 -1.50 -7.60 -41.55
C ILE A 312 -1.20 -6.13 -41.86
N ASN A 313 -0.57 -5.40 -40.93
CA ASN A 313 -0.15 -4.00 -41.10
C ASN A 313 1.23 -3.91 -41.73
#